data_AF-A0A2V7WIT8-F1
#
_entry.id   AF-A0A2V7WIT8-F1
#
_cell.length_a   1.000
_cell.length_b   1.000
_cell.length_c   1.000
_cell.angle_alpha   90.00
_cell.angle_beta   90.00
_cell.angle_gamma   90.00
#
_symmetry.space_group_name_H-M   'P 1'
#
loop_
_entity.id
_entity.type
_entity.pdbx_description
1 polymer ?
#
loop_
_entity_poly.entity_id
_entity_poly.type
_entity_poly.pdbx_seq_one_letter_code
_entity_poly.pdbx_strand_id
1 'polypeptide(L)'
;MLGRSKGTIQMRKSILICLVLLAALPLVAQQQTAPQLRLPRPSQKASLTQTIGLTDVTITYSRPGVKGRQIWGGLVPYDKVWRTGANEATTISFSDDVMINSQPLPKGTYSLHTIPGRDSWTIIFNKTANQWGSFNYDAAQDALRVTVKPEKADFREWMSFDVPQLSTDSATVALRWENLAVPFTVSTGTTQKVLSEARAAVAAAKPDDWRTPYRAATFANDNRMPDDAMRWLDQSIKINENINNLYLKARMQARAGDRMGAIYTAERAISKATPQDAEEVAEIRKDIESWRASK
;
A
#
# COMPACT_ATOMS: atom_id res chain seq x y z
N MET A 1 -9.97 72.13 36.24
CA MET A 1 -9.87 73.49 35.67
C MET A 1 -8.75 74.22 36.39
N LEU A 2 -8.00 75.08 35.69
CA LEU A 2 -6.71 75.74 36.01
C LEU A 2 -5.57 75.08 35.22
N GLY A 3 -4.97 75.67 34.20
CA GLY A 3 -4.99 77.07 33.77
C GLY A 3 -3.55 77.50 33.48
N ARG A 4 -3.20 77.54 32.19
CA ARG A 4 -1.97 77.98 31.51
C ARG A 4 -1.17 79.13 32.15
N SER A 5 0.16 79.13 31.93
CA SER A 5 0.94 80.24 31.29
C SER A 5 2.41 79.80 31.14
N LYS A 6 2.95 79.47 29.95
CA LYS A 6 3.59 80.33 28.92
C LYS A 6 4.73 81.26 29.39
N GLY A 7 5.93 81.02 28.83
CA GLY A 7 7.00 82.01 28.62
C GLY A 7 8.23 81.32 27.96
N THR A 8 8.47 81.35 26.65
CA THR A 8 9.08 82.39 25.76
C THR A 8 10.51 82.04 25.32
N ILE A 9 10.63 81.51 24.10
CA ILE A 9 11.57 81.82 22.99
C ILE A 9 13.06 82.07 23.29
N GLN A 10 13.93 81.26 22.64
CA GLN A 10 15.06 81.79 21.85
C GLN A 10 15.51 80.80 20.75
N MET A 11 15.28 81.17 19.48
CA MET A 11 15.92 80.57 18.30
C MET A 11 17.35 81.08 18.16
N ARG A 12 18.32 80.20 17.90
CA ARG A 12 19.57 80.57 17.22
C ARG A 12 20.07 79.47 16.28
N LYS A 13 20.07 79.83 14.99
CA LYS A 13 21.08 79.54 13.95
C LYS A 13 21.12 78.13 13.34
N SER A 14 20.56 78.03 12.14
CA SER A 14 20.84 77.01 11.13
C SER A 14 22.26 77.14 10.60
N ILE A 15 23.05 76.05 10.59
CA ILE A 15 24.13 75.79 9.61
C ILE A 15 24.14 74.29 9.27
N LEU A 16 24.17 74.02 7.97
CA LEU A 16 24.11 72.76 7.25
C LEU A 16 25.53 72.13 7.18
N ILE A 17 25.77 70.90 7.66
CA ILE A 17 26.98 70.12 7.31
C ILE A 17 26.67 68.62 7.14
N CYS A 18 27.18 68.12 6.01
CA CYS A 18 27.24 66.81 5.37
C CYS A 18 27.29 65.51 6.20
N LEU A 19 26.69 64.47 5.58
CA LEU A 19 27.13 63.07 5.46
C LEU A 19 28.20 62.57 6.46
N VAL A 20 27.85 61.60 7.30
CA VAL A 20 28.34 60.20 7.22
C VAL A 20 27.29 59.31 7.90
N LEU A 21 26.50 58.59 7.11
CA LEU A 21 25.69 57.46 7.56
C LEU A 21 26.64 56.26 7.69
N LEU A 22 27.21 56.03 8.87
CA LEU A 22 28.00 54.82 9.12
C LEU A 22 27.03 53.67 9.44
N ALA A 23 26.76 52.85 8.44
CA ALA A 23 25.94 51.64 8.57
C ALA A 23 26.57 50.68 9.59
N ALA A 24 25.97 50.57 10.77
CA ALA A 24 26.22 49.46 11.68
C ALA A 24 25.54 48.21 11.11
N LEU A 25 26.27 47.45 10.30
CA LEU A 25 25.85 46.12 9.88
C LEU A 25 25.78 45.22 11.13
N PRO A 26 24.64 44.57 11.45
CA PRO A 26 24.65 43.52 12.44
C PRO A 26 25.49 42.38 11.86
N LEU A 27 26.61 42.09 12.52
CA LEU A 27 27.42 40.92 12.27
C LEU A 27 26.56 39.70 12.66
N VAL A 28 25.75 39.22 11.72
CA VAL A 28 25.09 37.92 11.84
C VAL A 28 26.21 36.90 11.77
N ALA A 29 26.74 36.53 12.92
CA ALA A 29 27.61 35.37 13.06
C ALA A 29 26.82 34.17 12.57
N GLN A 30 27.05 33.75 11.32
CA GLN A 30 26.62 32.45 10.84
C GLN A 30 27.30 31.44 11.75
N GLN A 31 26.56 30.89 12.72
CA GLN A 31 26.98 29.70 13.44
C GLN A 31 27.12 28.59 12.39
N GLN A 32 28.32 28.45 11.84
CA GLN A 32 28.71 27.27 11.08
C GLN A 32 28.69 26.11 12.08
N THR A 33 27.58 25.39 12.13
CA THR A 33 27.53 24.08 12.79
C THR A 33 28.65 23.25 12.18
N ALA A 34 29.64 22.87 12.99
CA ALA A 34 30.74 22.03 12.56
C ALA A 34 30.17 20.79 11.83
N PRO A 35 30.73 20.39 10.68
CA PRO A 35 30.23 19.22 9.96
C PRO A 35 30.30 18.00 10.89
N GLN A 36 29.15 17.40 11.17
CA GLN A 36 29.10 16.18 11.97
C GLN A 36 29.77 15.05 11.21
N LEU A 37 30.73 14.37 11.86
CA LEU A 37 31.37 13.17 11.33
C LEU A 37 30.31 12.09 11.07
N ARG A 38 30.07 11.75 9.79
CA ARG A 38 29.14 10.70 9.38
C ARG A 38 29.90 9.40 9.15
N LEU A 39 29.81 8.48 10.11
CA LEU A 39 30.38 7.14 9.98
C LEU A 39 29.34 6.15 9.42
N PRO A 40 29.76 5.15 8.62
CA PRO A 40 28.87 4.05 8.23
C PRO A 40 28.32 3.31 9.45
N ARG A 41 27.01 3.11 9.50
CA ARG A 41 26.37 2.32 10.57
C ARG A 41 26.67 0.82 10.38
N PRO A 42 26.89 0.03 11.46
CA PRO A 42 27.06 -1.43 11.36
C PRO A 42 25.85 -2.17 10.76
N SER A 43 24.67 -1.57 10.90
CA SER A 43 23.41 -1.99 10.29
C SER A 43 22.88 -0.84 9.46
N GLN A 44 22.95 -1.00 8.13
CA GLN A 44 22.51 0.00 7.18
C GLN A 44 20.99 0.03 7.09
N LYS A 45 20.45 1.20 6.78
CA LYS A 45 19.01 1.40 6.59
C LYS A 45 18.58 0.83 5.24
N ALA A 46 17.37 0.28 5.19
CA ALA A 46 16.71 -0.19 3.98
C ALA A 46 15.21 0.11 4.06
N SER A 47 14.57 0.06 2.90
CA SER A 47 13.12 0.18 2.78
C SER A 47 12.58 -0.78 1.73
N LEU A 48 11.34 -1.22 1.94
CA LEU A 48 10.52 -1.96 1.00
C LEU A 48 9.22 -1.17 0.82
N THR A 49 8.83 -0.92 -0.42
CA THR A 49 7.51 -0.36 -0.76
C THR A 49 6.80 -1.30 -1.72
N GLN A 50 5.54 -1.60 -1.42
CA GLN A 50 4.69 -2.48 -2.21
C GLN A 50 3.26 -1.93 -2.22
N THR A 51 2.67 -1.79 -3.41
CA THR A 51 1.23 -1.52 -3.55
C THR A 51 0.47 -2.84 -3.55
N ILE A 52 -0.55 -2.97 -2.71
CA ILE A 52 -1.44 -4.14 -2.60
C ILE A 52 -2.86 -3.69 -2.98
N GLY A 53 -3.30 -4.05 -4.19
CA GLY A 53 -4.50 -3.47 -4.77
C GLY A 53 -4.30 -1.98 -5.01
N LEU A 54 -4.95 -1.14 -4.20
CA LEU A 54 -4.81 0.33 -4.25
C LEU A 54 -4.02 0.91 -3.05
N THR A 55 -3.57 0.08 -2.12
CA THR A 55 -2.96 0.54 -0.87
C THR A 55 -1.45 0.39 -0.89
N ASP A 56 -0.74 1.47 -0.62
CA ASP A 56 0.71 1.48 -0.49
C ASP A 56 1.12 1.04 0.91
N VAL A 57 2.02 0.05 0.95
CA VAL A 57 2.65 -0.45 2.16
C VAL A 57 4.14 -0.14 2.10
N THR A 58 4.66 0.60 3.08
CA THR A 58 6.10 0.92 3.17
C THR A 58 6.67 0.45 4.50
N ILE A 59 7.73 -0.36 4.44
CA ILE A 59 8.48 -0.82 5.59
C ILE A 59 9.87 -0.20 5.55
N THR A 60 10.26 0.50 6.61
CA THR A 60 11.59 1.09 6.76
C THR A 60 12.29 0.52 7.98
N TYR A 61 13.51 0.03 7.80
CA TYR A 61 14.19 -0.76 8.82
C TYR A 61 15.71 -0.63 8.72
N SER A 62 16.44 -0.91 9.81
CA SER A 62 17.88 -1.14 9.72
C SER A 62 18.18 -2.63 9.76
N ARG A 63 19.08 -3.10 8.89
CA ARG A 63 19.33 -4.51 8.63
C ARG A 63 20.50 -5.05 9.49
N PRO A 64 20.26 -5.77 10.60
CA PRO A 64 21.33 -6.49 11.30
C PRO A 64 21.84 -7.67 10.47
N GLY A 65 23.13 -7.96 10.61
CA GLY A 65 23.80 -9.13 10.03
C GLY A 65 23.94 -10.25 11.05
N VAL A 66 24.01 -11.51 10.63
CA VAL A 66 24.25 -12.63 11.55
C VAL A 66 25.66 -12.52 12.15
N LYS A 67 26.67 -12.36 11.29
CA LYS A 67 28.09 -12.16 11.66
C LYS A 67 28.63 -13.24 12.60
N GLY A 68 28.25 -14.50 12.36
CA GLY A 68 28.68 -15.65 13.16
C GLY A 68 28.13 -15.70 14.59
N ARG A 69 27.13 -14.88 14.92
CA ARG A 69 26.51 -14.84 16.26
C ARG A 69 25.26 -15.72 16.31
N GLN A 70 24.96 -16.23 17.50
CA GLN A 70 23.65 -16.81 17.78
C GLN A 70 22.58 -15.70 17.78
N ILE A 71 21.64 -15.77 16.85
CA ILE A 71 20.59 -14.75 16.70
C ILE A 71 19.46 -15.01 17.67
N TRP A 72 18.75 -16.12 17.52
CA TRP A 72 17.56 -16.41 18.31
C TRP A 72 17.92 -17.03 19.67
N GLY A 73 17.41 -16.42 20.74
CA GLY A 73 17.81 -16.73 22.12
C GLY A 73 19.18 -16.18 22.53
N GLY A 74 19.90 -15.51 21.60
CA GLY A 74 21.17 -14.83 21.85
C GLY A 74 21.01 -13.32 21.66
N LEU A 75 21.41 -12.83 20.48
CA LEU A 75 21.28 -11.41 20.12
C LEU A 75 19.83 -10.90 20.23
N VAL A 76 18.87 -11.73 19.84
CA VAL A 76 17.44 -11.51 19.99
C VAL A 76 16.92 -12.50 21.03
N PRO A 77 16.73 -12.07 22.29
CA PRO A 77 16.23 -12.95 23.35
C PRO A 77 14.79 -13.35 23.07
N TYR A 78 14.45 -14.59 23.40
CA TYR A 78 13.06 -15.05 23.40
C TYR A 78 12.25 -14.39 24.52
N ASP A 79 10.94 -14.30 24.31
CA ASP A 79 9.93 -13.81 25.25
C ASP A 79 10.17 -12.37 25.72
N LYS A 80 10.92 -11.60 24.92
CA LYS A 80 11.20 -10.18 25.12
C LYS A 80 10.83 -9.39 23.88
N VAL A 81 10.34 -8.17 24.10
CA VAL A 81 10.03 -7.23 23.02
C VAL A 81 11.32 -6.84 22.31
N TRP A 82 11.30 -6.94 20.99
CA TRP A 82 12.36 -6.55 20.08
C TRP A 82 11.79 -5.59 19.03
N ARG A 83 12.58 -4.58 18.66
CA ARG A 83 12.23 -3.56 17.65
C ARG A 83 12.18 -4.04 16.21
N THR A 84 12.27 -5.36 16.01
CA THR A 84 12.25 -6.02 14.69
C THR A 84 13.27 -5.43 13.72
N GLY A 85 14.48 -5.18 14.21
CA GLY A 85 15.57 -4.53 13.45
C GLY A 85 16.73 -4.10 14.33
N ALA A 86 17.56 -3.19 13.80
CA ALA A 86 18.66 -2.53 14.50
C ALA A 86 18.44 -1.01 14.59
N ASN A 87 19.18 -0.31 15.47
CA ASN A 87 19.07 1.15 15.66
C ASN A 87 17.64 1.60 16.03
N GLU A 88 16.98 2.40 15.18
CA GLU A 88 15.57 2.76 15.26
C GLU A 88 14.65 1.53 15.14
N ALA A 89 13.47 1.60 15.74
CA ALA A 89 12.44 0.60 15.51
C ALA A 89 12.06 0.57 14.03
N THR A 90 11.85 -0.63 13.50
CA THR A 90 11.29 -0.80 12.16
C THR A 90 9.95 -0.09 12.10
N THR A 91 9.68 0.64 11.03
CA THR A 91 8.38 1.27 10.81
C THR A 91 7.66 0.59 9.65
N ILE A 92 6.34 0.50 9.75
CA ILE A 92 5.45 0.05 8.68
C ILE A 92 4.33 1.07 8.52
N SER A 93 4.09 1.50 7.28
CA SER A 93 3.08 2.49 6.93
C SER A 93 2.09 1.93 5.92
N PHE A 94 0.81 2.28 6.09
CA PHE A 94 -0.29 1.91 5.20
C PHE A 94 -1.03 3.17 4.76
N SER A 95 -1.27 3.33 3.44
CA SER A 95 -2.03 4.47 2.89
C SER A 95 -3.53 4.42 3.22
N ASP A 96 -4.06 3.22 3.43
CA ASP A 96 -5.47 2.94 3.71
C ASP A 96 -5.61 1.93 4.86
N ASP A 97 -6.83 1.78 5.36
CA ASP A 97 -7.15 0.75 6.35
C ASP A 97 -6.92 -0.64 5.75
N VAL A 98 -6.30 -1.50 6.55
CA VAL A 98 -5.94 -2.88 6.17
C VAL A 98 -6.41 -3.89 7.20
N MET A 99 -6.33 -5.17 6.85
CA MET A 99 -6.48 -6.29 7.77
C MET A 99 -5.13 -7.00 7.87
N ILE A 100 -4.61 -7.17 9.09
CA ILE A 100 -3.42 -7.99 9.37
C ILE A 100 -3.88 -9.32 9.94
N ASN A 101 -3.61 -10.42 9.24
CA ASN A 101 -4.10 -11.76 9.60
C ASN A 101 -5.60 -11.74 9.97
N SER A 102 -6.42 -11.10 9.13
CA SER A 102 -7.87 -10.91 9.32
C SER A 102 -8.29 -10.05 10.51
N GLN A 103 -7.38 -9.29 11.13
CA GLN A 103 -7.70 -8.31 12.17
C GLN A 103 -7.56 -6.89 11.64
N PRO A 104 -8.50 -5.97 11.92
CA PRO A 104 -8.47 -4.62 11.37
C PRO A 104 -7.32 -3.80 11.95
N LEU A 105 -6.66 -3.03 11.08
CA LEU A 105 -5.68 -2.03 11.43
C LEU A 105 -5.95 -0.76 10.61
N PRO A 106 -6.29 0.37 11.24
CA PRO A 106 -6.49 1.63 10.53
C PRO A 106 -5.23 2.07 9.78
N LYS A 107 -5.41 2.89 8.74
CA LYS A 107 -4.31 3.54 8.03
C LYS A 107 -3.41 4.31 8.99
N GLY A 108 -2.14 4.40 8.65
CA GLY A 108 -1.18 5.12 9.47
C GLY A 108 0.20 4.48 9.44
N THR A 109 1.10 5.08 10.21
CA THR A 109 2.47 4.58 10.39
C THR A 109 2.63 4.06 11.80
N TYR A 110 3.17 2.85 11.90
CA TYR A 110 3.37 2.12 13.14
C TYR A 110 4.83 1.76 13.30
N SER A 111 5.32 1.70 14.54
CA SER A 111 6.53 0.96 14.85
C SER A 111 6.20 -0.52 14.96
N LEU A 112 7.05 -1.36 14.38
CA LEU A 112 6.90 -2.80 14.31
C LEU A 112 7.77 -3.44 15.37
N HIS A 113 7.14 -3.93 16.43
CA HIS A 113 7.79 -4.71 17.47
C HIS A 113 7.43 -6.18 17.34
N THR A 114 8.27 -7.04 17.86
CA THR A 114 8.04 -8.49 17.90
C THR A 114 8.40 -9.03 19.27
N ILE A 115 7.68 -10.06 19.71
CA ILE A 115 8.06 -10.91 20.84
C ILE A 115 8.35 -12.29 20.25
N PRO A 116 9.63 -12.63 20.03
CA PRO A 116 10.01 -13.94 19.53
C PRO A 116 9.75 -15.01 20.59
N GLY A 117 9.05 -16.08 20.21
CA GLY A 117 8.98 -17.31 20.99
C GLY A 117 9.62 -18.47 20.22
N ARG A 118 9.69 -19.65 20.82
CA ARG A 118 10.23 -20.84 20.14
C ARG A 118 9.30 -21.35 19.04
N ASP A 119 8.00 -21.41 19.33
CA ASP A 119 7.00 -21.98 18.41
C ASP A 119 6.02 -20.93 17.85
N SER A 120 5.88 -19.80 18.52
CA SER A 120 4.96 -18.73 18.16
C SER A 120 5.58 -17.37 18.44
N TRP A 121 5.36 -16.42 17.54
CA TRP A 121 5.81 -15.05 17.69
C TRP A 121 4.62 -14.12 17.78
N THR A 122 4.77 -13.03 18.52
CA THR A 122 3.80 -11.93 18.48
C THR A 122 4.39 -10.79 17.66
N ILE A 123 3.71 -10.38 16.60
CA ILE A 123 4.00 -9.13 15.88
C ILE A 123 3.10 -8.04 16.46
N ILE A 124 3.67 -6.87 16.69
CA ILE A 124 3.02 -5.75 17.39
C ILE A 124 3.14 -4.51 16.50
N PHE A 125 2.01 -3.89 16.22
CA PHE A 125 1.89 -2.61 15.53
C PHE A 125 1.63 -1.54 16.60
N ASN A 126 2.64 -0.74 16.93
CA ASN A 126 2.57 0.27 17.98
C ASN A 126 2.43 1.67 17.37
N LYS A 127 1.57 2.50 17.95
CA LYS A 127 1.22 3.84 17.43
C LYS A 127 2.38 4.84 17.52
N THR A 128 3.39 4.56 18.35
CA THR A 128 4.57 5.43 18.46
C THR A 128 5.58 5.05 17.39
N ALA A 129 5.42 5.62 16.18
CA ALA A 129 6.19 5.23 15.00
C ALA A 129 7.71 5.47 15.12
N ASN A 130 8.13 6.63 15.62
CA ASN A 130 9.54 7.01 15.66
C ASN A 130 10.13 6.73 17.03
N GLN A 131 10.84 5.61 17.17
CA GLN A 131 11.52 5.24 18.41
C GLN A 131 12.92 4.71 18.14
N TRP A 132 13.85 5.01 19.04
CA TRP A 132 15.12 4.32 19.09
C TRP A 132 15.01 3.07 19.95
N GLY A 133 15.41 1.91 19.43
CA GLY A 133 15.36 0.70 20.24
C GLY A 133 13.95 0.18 20.53
N SER A 134 13.80 -0.51 21.65
CA SER A 134 12.51 -0.79 22.32
C SER A 134 12.48 -0.26 23.75
N PHE A 135 13.35 0.71 24.06
CA PHE A 135 13.53 1.21 25.44
C PHE A 135 12.30 1.99 25.94
N ASN A 136 11.67 2.72 25.02
CA ASN A 136 10.45 3.50 25.29
C ASN A 136 9.21 2.78 24.75
N TYR A 137 9.27 1.45 24.63
CA TYR A 137 8.12 0.66 24.23
C TYR A 137 7.05 0.74 25.32
N ASP A 138 5.83 1.12 24.93
CA ASP A 138 4.66 1.18 25.80
C ASP A 138 3.54 0.34 25.19
N ALA A 139 3.15 -0.73 25.91
CA ALA A 139 2.08 -1.63 25.49
C ALA A 139 0.71 -0.93 25.37
N ALA A 140 0.48 0.18 26.08
CA ALA A 140 -0.74 0.97 25.94
C ALA A 140 -0.85 1.65 24.57
N GLN A 141 0.27 1.79 23.85
CA GLN A 141 0.31 2.33 22.49
C GLN A 141 0.15 1.26 21.40
N ASP A 142 -0.04 -0.02 21.76
CA ASP A 142 -0.28 -1.07 20.77
C ASP A 142 -1.64 -0.86 20.09
N ALA A 143 -1.62 -0.70 18.77
CA ALA A 143 -2.83 -0.69 17.95
C ALA A 143 -3.32 -2.10 17.66
N LEU A 144 -2.38 -3.04 17.47
CA LEU A 144 -2.69 -4.42 17.14
C LEU A 144 -1.55 -5.35 17.57
N ARG A 145 -1.93 -6.55 18.04
CA ARG A 145 -1.03 -7.68 18.23
C ARG A 145 -1.54 -8.87 17.44
N VAL A 146 -0.67 -9.49 16.65
CA VAL A 146 -1.00 -10.72 15.90
C VAL A 146 -0.01 -11.81 16.24
N THR A 147 -0.53 -13.01 16.53
CA THR A 147 0.31 -14.19 16.71
C THR A 147 0.55 -14.85 15.36
N VAL A 148 1.80 -15.20 15.10
CA VAL A 148 2.25 -15.87 13.87
C VAL A 148 3.17 -17.03 14.22
N LYS A 149 3.28 -17.98 13.29
CA LYS A 149 4.21 -19.10 13.42
C LYS A 149 5.49 -18.78 12.62
N PRO A 150 6.68 -18.79 13.24
CA PRO A 150 7.92 -18.72 12.48
C PRO A 150 8.09 -20.00 11.65
N GLU A 151 8.66 -19.86 10.46
CA GLU A 151 8.91 -20.94 9.53
C GLU A 151 10.42 -21.07 9.28
N LYS A 152 10.87 -22.30 9.02
CA LYS A 152 12.24 -22.53 8.56
C LYS A 152 12.42 -21.93 7.17
N ALA A 153 13.54 -21.27 6.95
CA ALA A 153 13.92 -20.69 5.67
C ALA A 153 15.41 -20.90 5.36
N ASP A 154 15.77 -20.65 4.11
CA ASP A 154 17.17 -20.63 3.68
C ASP A 154 17.94 -19.53 4.42
N PHE A 155 19.23 -19.81 4.67
CA PHE A 155 20.09 -18.92 5.42
C PHE A 155 20.18 -17.52 4.78
N ARG A 156 20.00 -16.48 5.58
CA ARG A 156 20.17 -15.08 5.17
C ARG A 156 21.00 -14.29 6.16
N GLU A 157 22.16 -13.84 5.70
CA GLU A 157 23.11 -13.05 6.51
C GLU A 157 22.49 -11.75 7.02
N TRP A 158 21.81 -10.99 6.14
CA TRP A 158 21.26 -9.69 6.47
C TRP A 158 19.74 -9.71 6.51
N MET A 159 19.16 -9.37 7.67
CA MET A 159 17.72 -9.29 7.86
C MET A 159 17.03 -8.49 6.74
N SER A 160 15.96 -9.00 6.15
CA SER A 160 15.14 -8.30 5.15
C SER A 160 13.65 -8.48 5.40
N PHE A 161 12.84 -7.64 4.76
CA PHE A 161 11.43 -7.88 4.55
C PHE A 161 11.20 -8.18 3.07
N ASP A 162 10.43 -9.23 2.81
CA ASP A 162 10.11 -9.74 1.47
C ASP A 162 8.58 -9.83 1.30
N VAL A 163 8.11 -9.86 0.05
CA VAL A 163 6.70 -10.09 -0.31
C VAL A 163 6.58 -11.35 -1.16
N PRO A 164 6.65 -12.56 -0.57
CA PRO A 164 6.67 -13.82 -1.33
C PRO A 164 5.38 -14.15 -2.07
N GLN A 165 4.24 -13.55 -1.68
CA GLN A 165 2.94 -13.78 -2.31
C GLN A 165 2.20 -12.45 -2.42
N LEU A 166 1.66 -12.18 -3.61
CA LEU A 166 0.92 -10.97 -3.92
C LEU A 166 -0.29 -11.32 -4.78
N SER A 167 -1.43 -10.71 -4.45
CA SER A 167 -2.68 -10.76 -5.21
C SER A 167 -3.30 -9.36 -5.27
N THR A 168 -4.44 -9.23 -5.96
CA THR A 168 -5.23 -7.99 -6.00
C THR A 168 -5.63 -7.50 -4.61
N ASP A 169 -5.94 -8.42 -3.69
CA ASP A 169 -6.54 -8.08 -2.38
C ASP A 169 -5.61 -8.20 -1.20
N SER A 170 -4.50 -8.91 -1.36
CA SER A 170 -3.64 -9.25 -0.24
C SER A 170 -2.21 -9.53 -0.67
N ALA A 171 -1.30 -9.40 0.29
CA ALA A 171 0.06 -9.87 0.17
C ALA A 171 0.50 -10.54 1.47
N THR A 172 1.40 -11.50 1.36
CA THR A 172 2.15 -12.02 2.50
C THR A 172 3.42 -11.21 2.62
N VAL A 173 3.61 -10.53 3.75
CA VAL A 173 4.87 -9.87 4.13
C VAL A 173 5.64 -10.82 5.05
N ALA A 174 6.93 -11.00 4.80
CA ALA A 174 7.76 -11.86 5.63
C ALA A 174 9.06 -11.18 6.07
N LEU A 175 9.30 -11.13 7.38
CA LEU A 175 10.65 -10.94 7.91
C LEU A 175 11.49 -12.18 7.59
N ARG A 176 12.69 -12.00 7.02
CA ARG A 176 13.63 -13.08 6.67
C ARG A 176 15.00 -12.79 7.26
N TRP A 177 15.50 -13.64 8.16
CA TRP A 177 16.83 -13.49 8.75
C TRP A 177 17.36 -14.79 9.34
N GLU A 178 18.66 -15.03 9.18
CA GLU A 178 19.29 -16.30 9.53
C GLU A 178 18.50 -17.44 8.85
N ASN A 179 18.02 -18.44 9.56
CA ASN A 179 17.26 -19.58 9.04
C ASN A 179 15.76 -19.48 9.31
N LEU A 180 15.26 -18.29 9.67
CA LEU A 180 13.84 -18.07 9.96
C LEU A 180 13.17 -17.09 9.01
N ALA A 181 11.90 -17.40 8.80
CA ALA A 181 10.91 -16.53 8.19
C ALA A 181 9.76 -16.29 9.17
N VAL A 182 9.25 -15.06 9.20
CA VAL A 182 8.09 -14.72 10.03
C VAL A 182 7.04 -14.04 9.14
N PRO A 183 6.13 -14.82 8.54
CA PRO A 183 5.12 -14.29 7.63
C PRO A 183 3.90 -13.74 8.37
N PHE A 184 3.30 -12.69 7.81
CA PHE A 184 1.96 -12.23 8.12
C PHE A 184 1.27 -11.72 6.85
N THR A 185 -0.04 -11.84 6.80
CA THR A 185 -0.85 -11.41 5.66
C THR A 185 -1.37 -10.00 5.88
N VAL A 186 -1.19 -9.14 4.88
CA VAL A 186 -1.84 -7.84 4.76
C VAL A 186 -2.93 -7.97 3.71
N SER A 187 -4.19 -7.69 4.06
CA SER A 187 -5.31 -7.64 3.12
C SER A 187 -5.91 -6.24 3.07
N THR A 188 -6.27 -5.76 1.88
CA THR A 188 -6.71 -4.38 1.64
C THR A 188 -8.19 -4.27 1.27
N GLY A 189 -8.84 -5.42 1.03
CA GLY A 189 -10.25 -5.50 0.67
C GLY A 189 -10.57 -4.74 -0.63
N THR A 190 -9.59 -4.62 -1.52
CA THR A 190 -9.66 -3.80 -2.74
C THR A 190 -10.80 -4.22 -3.63
N THR A 191 -10.96 -5.52 -3.89
CA THR A 191 -12.04 -6.09 -4.69
C THR A 191 -13.40 -5.66 -4.16
N GLN A 192 -13.65 -5.76 -2.86
CA GLN A 192 -14.95 -5.38 -2.30
C GLN A 192 -15.21 -3.87 -2.39
N LYS A 193 -14.17 -3.04 -2.18
CA LYS A 193 -14.26 -1.58 -2.38
C LYS A 193 -14.63 -1.26 -3.83
N VAL A 194 -13.90 -1.83 -4.79
CA VAL A 194 -14.14 -1.62 -6.23
C VAL A 194 -15.51 -2.15 -6.65
N LEU A 195 -15.96 -3.30 -6.14
CA LEU A 195 -17.31 -3.80 -6.43
C LEU A 195 -18.39 -2.87 -5.88
N SER A 196 -18.21 -2.30 -4.70
CA SER A 196 -19.15 -1.32 -4.14
C SER A 196 -19.22 -0.06 -5.01
N GLU A 197 -18.08 0.46 -5.44
CA GLU A 197 -18.02 1.60 -6.36
C GLU A 197 -18.62 1.26 -7.72
N ALA A 198 -18.35 0.07 -8.25
CA ALA A 198 -18.92 -0.42 -9.50
C ALA A 198 -20.45 -0.53 -9.42
N ARG A 199 -21.03 -0.98 -8.30
CA ARG A 199 -22.49 -0.97 -8.09
C ARG A 199 -23.06 0.45 -8.20
N ALA A 200 -22.42 1.41 -7.53
CA ALA A 200 -22.86 2.81 -7.57
C ALA A 200 -22.72 3.40 -8.99
N ALA A 201 -21.61 3.15 -9.66
CA ALA A 201 -21.36 3.63 -11.02
C ALA A 201 -22.34 3.04 -12.04
N VAL A 202 -22.61 1.73 -11.97
CA VAL A 202 -23.59 1.07 -12.85
C VAL A 202 -25.01 1.56 -12.59
N ALA A 203 -25.38 1.83 -11.33
CA ALA A 203 -26.68 2.38 -10.98
C ALA A 203 -26.87 3.82 -11.48
N ALA A 204 -25.80 4.61 -11.54
CA ALA A 204 -25.81 5.99 -12.03
C ALA A 204 -25.51 6.13 -13.53
N ALA A 205 -25.23 5.02 -14.24
CA ALA A 205 -24.87 5.03 -15.65
C ALA A 205 -26.02 5.57 -16.51
N LYS A 206 -25.66 6.29 -17.58
CA LYS A 206 -26.65 6.78 -18.55
C LYS A 206 -27.31 5.60 -19.28
N PRO A 207 -28.54 5.75 -19.79
CA PRO A 207 -29.25 4.65 -20.47
C PRO A 207 -28.51 4.07 -21.68
N ASP A 208 -27.63 4.84 -22.33
CA ASP A 208 -26.82 4.45 -23.49
C ASP A 208 -25.39 3.98 -23.12
N ASP A 209 -25.02 4.03 -21.85
CA ASP A 209 -23.69 3.63 -21.37
C ASP A 209 -23.63 2.12 -21.10
N TRP A 210 -23.38 1.35 -22.16
CA TRP A 210 -23.10 -0.09 -22.05
C TRP A 210 -21.71 -0.40 -21.47
N ARG A 211 -20.78 0.57 -21.49
CA ARG A 211 -19.36 0.36 -21.16
C ARG A 211 -19.14 0.27 -19.66
N THR A 212 -19.81 1.10 -18.87
CA THR A 212 -19.74 1.04 -17.41
C THR A 212 -20.15 -0.33 -16.84
N PRO A 213 -21.33 -0.90 -17.17
CA PRO A 213 -21.68 -2.25 -16.75
C PRO A 213 -20.76 -3.33 -17.34
N TYR A 214 -20.26 -3.17 -18.57
CA TYR A 214 -19.28 -4.10 -19.12
C TYR A 214 -17.99 -4.13 -18.30
N ARG A 215 -17.39 -2.97 -17.99
CA ARG A 215 -16.16 -2.86 -17.19
C ARG A 215 -16.35 -3.43 -15.78
N ALA A 216 -17.51 -3.17 -15.17
CA ALA A 216 -17.86 -3.74 -13.88
C ALA A 216 -17.96 -5.27 -13.95
N ALA A 217 -18.58 -5.80 -15.02
CA ALA A 217 -18.68 -7.24 -15.25
C ALA A 217 -17.32 -7.90 -15.44
N THR A 218 -16.43 -7.31 -16.24
CA THR A 218 -15.06 -7.80 -16.43
C THR A 218 -14.30 -7.87 -15.11
N PHE A 219 -14.32 -6.78 -14.32
CA PHE A 219 -13.66 -6.76 -13.03
C PHE A 219 -14.21 -7.82 -12.07
N ALA A 220 -15.53 -7.96 -11.98
CA ALA A 220 -16.16 -8.98 -11.14
C ALA A 220 -15.80 -10.40 -11.58
N ASN A 221 -15.79 -10.66 -12.89
CA ASN A 221 -15.41 -11.95 -13.45
C ASN A 221 -13.96 -12.31 -13.09
N ASP A 222 -13.04 -11.37 -13.27
CA ASP A 222 -11.60 -11.60 -13.04
C ASP A 222 -11.29 -11.85 -11.56
N ASN A 223 -12.11 -11.31 -10.66
CA ASN A 223 -12.02 -11.49 -9.22
C ASN A 223 -12.98 -12.57 -8.66
N ARG A 224 -13.45 -13.49 -9.52
CA ARG A 224 -14.27 -14.66 -9.15
C ARG A 224 -15.60 -14.31 -8.46
N MET A 225 -16.26 -13.26 -8.92
CA MET A 225 -17.59 -12.83 -8.47
C MET A 225 -18.63 -13.04 -9.59
N PRO A 226 -19.01 -14.29 -9.88
CA PRO A 226 -19.80 -14.63 -11.08
C PRO A 226 -21.20 -14.01 -11.09
N ASP A 227 -21.84 -13.87 -9.92
CA ASP A 227 -23.20 -13.33 -9.83
C ASP A 227 -23.25 -11.83 -10.17
N ASP A 228 -22.36 -11.04 -9.57
CA ASP A 228 -22.20 -9.61 -9.89
C ASP A 228 -21.78 -9.44 -11.35
N ALA A 229 -20.85 -10.27 -11.83
CA ALA A 229 -20.38 -10.23 -13.21
C ALA A 229 -21.51 -10.47 -14.21
N MET A 230 -22.30 -11.54 -14.04
CA MET A 230 -23.37 -11.89 -14.98
C MET A 230 -24.46 -10.82 -14.98
N ARG A 231 -24.84 -10.33 -13.80
CA ARG A 231 -25.86 -9.27 -13.66
C ARG A 231 -25.48 -8.02 -14.44
N TRP A 232 -24.25 -7.54 -14.29
CA TRP A 232 -23.79 -6.36 -15.01
C TRP A 232 -23.54 -6.63 -16.50
N LEU A 233 -23.10 -7.83 -16.84
CA LEU A 233 -22.90 -8.21 -18.24
C LEU A 233 -24.22 -8.21 -19.01
N ASP A 234 -25.27 -8.78 -18.43
CA ASP A 234 -26.61 -8.77 -19.02
C ASP A 234 -27.15 -7.34 -19.19
N GLN A 235 -26.87 -6.44 -18.24
CA GLN A 235 -27.21 -5.03 -18.38
C GLN A 235 -26.46 -4.39 -19.55
N SER A 236 -25.17 -4.66 -19.72
CA SER A 236 -24.39 -4.17 -20.86
C SER A 236 -24.94 -4.66 -22.20
N ILE A 237 -25.21 -5.97 -22.31
CA ILE A 237 -25.76 -6.61 -23.52
C ILE A 237 -27.13 -6.00 -23.87
N LYS A 238 -27.97 -5.75 -22.86
CA LYS A 238 -29.29 -5.12 -23.06
C LYS A 238 -29.19 -3.70 -23.62
N ILE A 239 -28.19 -2.92 -23.21
CA ILE A 239 -27.99 -1.55 -23.69
C ILE A 239 -27.45 -1.56 -25.12
N ASN A 240 -26.38 -2.33 -25.35
CA ASN A 240 -25.76 -2.45 -26.67
C ASN A 240 -25.02 -3.78 -26.80
N GLU A 241 -25.68 -4.75 -27.42
CA GLU A 241 -25.08 -6.05 -27.73
C GLU A 241 -23.95 -5.91 -28.75
N ASN A 242 -22.74 -6.36 -28.38
CA ASN A 242 -21.56 -6.27 -29.21
C ASN A 242 -20.63 -7.48 -29.01
N ILE A 243 -19.55 -7.55 -29.80
CA ILE A 243 -18.63 -8.69 -29.75
C ILE A 243 -18.02 -8.90 -28.35
N ASN A 244 -17.55 -7.82 -27.70
CA ASN A 244 -16.86 -7.88 -26.42
C ASN A 244 -17.74 -8.45 -25.29
N ASN A 245 -18.97 -7.93 -25.13
CA ASN A 245 -19.84 -8.37 -24.05
C ASN A 245 -20.40 -9.79 -24.27
N LEU A 246 -20.66 -10.17 -25.52
CA LEU A 246 -21.04 -11.54 -25.85
C LEU A 246 -19.88 -12.52 -25.65
N TYR A 247 -18.66 -12.15 -26.04
CA TYR A 247 -17.51 -13.04 -25.87
C TYR A 247 -17.17 -13.26 -24.39
N LEU A 248 -17.23 -12.22 -23.55
CA LEU A 248 -17.10 -12.38 -22.10
C LEU A 248 -18.17 -13.35 -21.55
N LYS A 249 -19.43 -13.24 -22.01
CA LYS A 249 -20.52 -14.11 -21.59
C LYS A 249 -20.27 -15.57 -22.00
N ALA A 250 -19.82 -15.79 -23.22
CA ALA A 250 -19.46 -17.11 -23.71
C ALA A 250 -18.36 -17.76 -22.86
N ARG A 251 -17.30 -17.02 -22.54
CA ARG A 251 -16.22 -17.51 -21.67
C ARG A 251 -16.71 -17.81 -20.25
N MET A 252 -17.64 -17.01 -19.71
CA MET A 252 -18.27 -17.27 -18.42
C MET A 252 -19.12 -18.55 -18.44
N GLN A 253 -19.92 -18.76 -19.49
CA GLN A 253 -20.71 -19.98 -19.68
C GLN A 253 -19.83 -21.23 -19.77
N ALA A 254 -18.74 -21.15 -20.55
CA ALA A 254 -17.78 -22.26 -20.68
C ALA A 254 -17.15 -22.61 -19.32
N ARG A 255 -16.75 -21.61 -18.53
CA ARG A 255 -16.24 -21.82 -17.15
C ARG A 255 -17.27 -22.42 -16.21
N ALA A 256 -18.55 -22.12 -16.40
CA ALA A 256 -19.66 -22.70 -15.65
C ALA A 256 -20.06 -24.10 -16.13
N GLY A 257 -19.44 -24.63 -17.20
CA GLY A 257 -19.77 -25.93 -17.78
C GLY A 257 -20.88 -25.90 -18.83
N ASP A 258 -21.50 -24.76 -19.10
CA ASP A 258 -22.48 -24.57 -20.17
C ASP A 258 -21.78 -24.40 -21.53
N ARG A 259 -21.22 -25.50 -22.04
CA ARG A 259 -20.45 -25.49 -23.30
C ARG A 259 -21.32 -25.16 -24.51
N MET A 260 -22.53 -25.70 -24.57
CA MET A 260 -23.45 -25.45 -25.69
C MET A 260 -23.89 -23.99 -25.71
N GLY A 261 -24.23 -23.42 -24.55
CA GLY A 261 -24.53 -22.00 -24.44
C GLY A 261 -23.32 -21.13 -24.75
N ALA A 262 -22.11 -21.52 -24.32
CA ALA A 262 -20.89 -20.80 -24.65
C ALA A 262 -20.64 -20.71 -26.17
N ILE A 263 -20.75 -21.84 -26.88
CA ILE A 263 -20.59 -21.88 -28.34
C ILE A 263 -21.63 -21.01 -29.03
N TYR A 264 -22.91 -21.15 -28.64
CA TYR A 264 -23.99 -20.34 -29.20
C TYR A 264 -23.75 -18.83 -29.02
N THR A 265 -23.37 -18.41 -27.80
CA THR A 265 -23.09 -17.01 -27.49
C THR A 265 -21.85 -16.50 -28.21
N ALA A 266 -20.81 -17.32 -28.37
CA ALA A 266 -19.60 -16.96 -29.10
C ALA A 266 -19.84 -16.81 -30.61
N GLU A 267 -20.64 -17.68 -31.22
CA GLU A 267 -21.06 -17.53 -32.62
C GLU A 267 -21.88 -16.23 -32.81
N ARG A 268 -22.75 -15.89 -31.84
CA ARG A 268 -23.44 -14.60 -31.81
C ARG A 268 -22.47 -13.43 -31.67
N ALA A 269 -21.40 -13.55 -30.88
CA ALA A 269 -20.36 -12.53 -30.77
C ALA A 269 -19.69 -12.25 -32.13
N ILE A 270 -19.32 -13.30 -32.86
CA ILE A 270 -18.75 -13.18 -34.22
C ILE A 270 -19.73 -12.48 -35.16
N SER A 271 -21.04 -12.71 -35.04
CA SER A 271 -22.04 -12.02 -35.87
C SER A 271 -22.13 -10.50 -35.64
N LYS A 272 -21.55 -9.99 -34.54
CA LYS A 272 -21.45 -8.57 -34.21
C LYS A 272 -20.10 -7.95 -34.56
N ALA A 273 -19.17 -8.73 -35.10
CA ALA A 273 -17.82 -8.28 -35.43
C ALA A 273 -17.82 -7.27 -36.58
N THR A 274 -16.89 -6.34 -36.50
CA THR A 274 -16.50 -5.41 -37.57
C THR A 274 -15.18 -5.88 -38.20
N PRO A 275 -14.75 -5.33 -39.35
CA PRO A 275 -13.46 -5.67 -39.95
C PRO A 275 -12.26 -5.43 -39.01
N GLN A 276 -12.39 -4.52 -38.03
CA GLN A 276 -11.39 -4.23 -37.03
C GLN A 276 -11.22 -5.36 -36.00
N ASP A 277 -12.22 -6.24 -35.86
CA ASP A 277 -12.25 -7.30 -34.84
C ASP A 277 -11.69 -8.64 -35.36
N ALA A 278 -10.94 -8.63 -36.48
CA ALA A 278 -10.49 -9.85 -37.14
C ALA A 278 -9.66 -10.77 -36.22
N GLU A 279 -8.82 -10.19 -35.37
CA GLU A 279 -8.02 -10.94 -34.39
C GLU A 279 -8.90 -11.55 -33.28
N GLU A 280 -9.85 -10.78 -32.74
CA GLU A 280 -10.79 -11.26 -31.73
C GLU A 280 -11.66 -12.38 -32.29
N VAL A 281 -12.15 -12.26 -33.53
CA VAL A 281 -12.90 -13.34 -34.22
C VAL A 281 -12.07 -14.61 -34.35
N ALA A 282 -10.78 -14.51 -34.66
CA ALA A 282 -9.90 -15.67 -34.74
C ALA A 282 -9.73 -16.35 -33.37
N GLU A 283 -9.59 -15.56 -32.30
CA GLU A 283 -9.54 -16.08 -30.92
C GLU A 283 -10.84 -16.78 -30.54
N ILE A 284 -12.00 -16.15 -30.79
CA ILE A 284 -13.31 -16.72 -30.49
C ILE A 284 -13.51 -18.07 -31.20
N ARG A 285 -13.08 -18.18 -32.47
CA ARG A 285 -13.17 -19.45 -33.22
C ARG A 285 -12.33 -20.56 -32.59
N LYS A 286 -11.12 -20.23 -32.14
CA LYS A 286 -10.24 -21.19 -31.45
C LYS A 286 -10.87 -21.66 -30.13
N ASP A 287 -11.48 -20.76 -29.38
CA ASP A 287 -12.19 -21.09 -28.15
C ASP A 287 -13.42 -21.98 -28.42
N ILE A 288 -14.21 -21.69 -29.46
CA ILE A 288 -15.32 -22.55 -29.91
C ILE A 288 -14.82 -23.97 -30.22
N GLU A 289 -13.73 -24.11 -30.98
CA GLU A 289 -13.14 -25.42 -31.30
C GLU A 289 -12.71 -26.18 -30.03
N SER A 290 -12.06 -25.49 -29.10
CA SER A 290 -11.65 -26.05 -27.80
C SER A 290 -12.86 -26.56 -26.99
N TRP A 291 -13.92 -25.76 -26.90
CA TRP A 291 -15.14 -26.14 -26.16
C TRP A 291 -15.87 -27.32 -26.81
N ARG A 292 -15.86 -27.42 -28.16
CA ARG A 292 -16.39 -28.59 -28.89
C ARG A 292 -15.58 -29.86 -28.64
N ALA A 293 -14.26 -29.74 -28.47
CA ALA A 293 -13.37 -30.88 -28.28
C ALA A 293 -13.36 -31.42 -26.84
N SER A 294 -13.71 -30.61 -25.84
CA SER A 294 -13.76 -31.04 -24.45
C SER A 294 -14.96 -31.97 -24.19
N LYS A 295 -14.70 -33.22 -23.77
CA LYS A 295 -15.71 -34.20 -23.34
C LYS A 295 -16.31 -33.83 -21.99
#